data_AF-A0A640QJV4-F1
#
_entry.id   AF-A0A640QJV4-F1
#
_cell.length_a   1.000
_cell.length_b   1.000
_cell.length_c   1.000
_cell.angle_alpha   90.00
_cell.angle_beta   90.00
_cell.angle_gamma   90.00
#
_symmetry.space_group_name_H-M   'P 1'
#
loop_
_entity.id
_entity.type
_entity.pdbx_description
1 polymer ?
#
loop_
_entity_poly.entity_id
_entity_poly.type
_entity_poly.pdbx_seq_one_letter_code
_entity_poly.pdbx_strand_id
1 'polypeptide(L)'
;MDNKINNDEAKRNARRKFLKRTSAGAILASLPAASVWGQDSLIAGSIAASGTGSDYAGGSSIALLSPGYWKNHTQEWGVVSITASYYSYTNSKPFGYGISGSLMKDSDGNVLSDTDMQNLTLLKILQNPGGGNGEGNIKGKFAGPGNINCYIAEMILNAANHGKTLDGQLINFPVLYDSANVGLGSNSGTPHRGLFPSLNAFANYLHTSAIGKETAMALELEALLNGNHA
;
A
#
# COMPACT_ATOMS: atom_id res chain seq x y z
N MET A 1 3.78 -48.71 -44.11
CA MET A 1 4.66 -47.54 -44.31
C MET A 1 3.80 -46.29 -44.16
N ASP A 2 3.56 -45.95 -42.90
CA ASP A 2 3.70 -44.63 -42.27
C ASP A 2 3.24 -43.39 -43.06
N ASN A 3 2.15 -42.77 -42.58
CA ASN A 3 2.25 -41.37 -42.15
C ASN A 3 1.06 -40.98 -41.27
N LYS A 4 1.21 -41.29 -39.98
CA LYS A 4 0.41 -40.75 -38.88
C LYS A 4 1.21 -39.62 -38.23
N ILE A 5 1.28 -38.46 -38.85
CA ILE A 5 1.77 -37.17 -38.30
C ILE A 5 1.14 -36.08 -39.19
N ASN A 6 0.62 -35.00 -38.58
CA ASN A 6 0.19 -33.71 -39.20
C ASN A 6 -1.27 -33.25 -38.99
N ASN A 7 -1.99 -33.72 -37.97
CA ASN A 7 -3.25 -33.05 -37.56
C ASN A 7 -3.16 -32.22 -36.26
N ASP A 8 -2.01 -32.25 -35.57
CA ASP A 8 -1.79 -31.47 -34.33
C ASP A 8 -1.08 -30.12 -34.55
N GLU A 9 -0.68 -29.81 -35.79
CA GLU A 9 -0.03 -28.54 -36.14
C GLU A 9 -1.03 -27.48 -36.65
N ALA A 10 -2.12 -27.91 -37.29
CA ALA A 10 -3.18 -27.00 -37.76
C ALA A 10 -4.00 -26.38 -36.61
N LYS A 11 -4.08 -27.03 -35.44
CA LYS A 11 -4.77 -26.50 -34.25
C LYS A 11 -3.92 -25.57 -33.37
N ARG A 12 -2.60 -25.54 -33.58
CA ARG A 12 -1.67 -24.68 -32.81
C ARG A 12 -1.47 -23.28 -33.43
N ASN A 13 -1.80 -23.10 -34.70
CA ASN A 13 -1.66 -21.81 -35.41
C ASN A 13 -2.88 -20.87 -35.32
N ALA A 14 -3.92 -21.23 -34.56
CA ALA A 14 -5.10 -20.40 -34.33
C ALA A 14 -5.04 -19.58 -33.01
N ARG A 15 -3.99 -19.73 -32.18
CA ARG A 15 -3.90 -19.13 -30.83
C ARG A 15 -2.89 -17.97 -30.68
N ARG A 16 -2.45 -17.35 -31.77
CA ARG A 16 -1.69 -16.09 -31.69
C ARG A 16 -1.76 -15.27 -32.97
N LYS A 17 -2.96 -14.82 -33.36
CA LYS A 17 -3.10 -13.68 -34.28
C LYS A 17 -3.24 -12.42 -33.45
N PHE A 18 -2.10 -11.89 -33.00
CA PHE A 18 -2.02 -10.52 -32.49
C PHE A 18 -2.38 -9.59 -33.64
N LEU A 19 -3.50 -8.90 -33.50
CA LEU A 19 -3.99 -7.92 -34.45
C LEU A 19 -2.95 -6.80 -34.58
N LYS A 20 -2.20 -6.79 -35.68
CA LYS A 20 -1.33 -5.67 -36.06
C LYS A 20 -2.12 -4.72 -36.96
N ARG A 21 -2.31 -3.50 -36.43
CA ARG A 21 -2.30 -2.19 -37.13
C ARG A 21 -3.60 -1.67 -37.76
N THR A 22 -4.20 -0.66 -37.12
CA THR A 22 -4.86 0.53 -37.73
C THR A 22 -4.97 1.62 -36.63
N SER A 23 -4.06 2.60 -36.56
CA SER A 23 -4.10 3.95 -37.19
C SER A 23 -4.67 5.05 -36.27
N ALA A 24 -3.76 5.91 -35.81
CA ALA A 24 -3.87 7.36 -35.60
C ALA A 24 -5.10 7.92 -34.84
N GLY A 25 -4.87 8.33 -33.58
CA GLY A 25 -5.73 9.27 -32.86
C GLY A 25 -5.73 9.06 -31.35
N ALA A 26 -4.79 9.72 -30.64
CA ALA A 26 -4.71 9.85 -29.18
C ALA A 26 -4.51 8.56 -28.35
N ILE A 27 -3.87 8.76 -27.18
CA ILE A 27 -3.52 7.79 -26.13
C ILE A 27 -2.30 6.91 -26.44
N LEU A 28 -1.17 7.25 -25.82
CA LEU A 28 -0.47 6.36 -24.90
C LEU A 28 0.35 7.24 -23.96
N ALA A 29 -0.17 7.46 -22.75
CA ALA A 29 0.66 7.81 -21.61
C ALA A 29 1.85 6.84 -21.62
N SER A 30 3.06 7.39 -21.68
CA SER A 30 4.27 6.64 -21.37
C SER A 30 4.17 6.27 -19.89
N LEU A 31 3.47 5.18 -19.60
CA LEU A 31 3.64 4.44 -18.38
C LEU A 31 4.86 3.55 -18.60
N PRO A 32 6.06 3.90 -18.11
CA PRO A 32 6.89 2.88 -17.51
C PRO A 32 6.27 2.55 -16.14
N ALA A 33 5.00 2.14 -16.10
CA ALA A 33 4.42 1.54 -14.89
C ALA A 33 4.67 0.04 -14.99
N ALA A 34 5.95 -0.33 -15.05
CA ALA A 34 6.34 -1.49 -14.28
C ALA A 34 6.02 -1.09 -12.84
N SER A 35 4.82 -1.46 -12.39
CA SER A 35 4.47 -1.41 -10.99
C SER A 35 5.67 -2.00 -10.26
N VAL A 36 6.17 -1.34 -9.23
CA VAL A 36 7.40 -1.66 -8.45
C VAL A 36 7.25 -2.99 -7.66
N TRP A 37 6.29 -3.76 -8.11
CA TRP A 37 5.36 -4.65 -7.45
C TRP A 37 4.95 -5.77 -8.43
N GLY A 38 5.22 -5.62 -9.74
CA GLY A 38 4.87 -6.57 -10.79
C GLY A 38 5.90 -7.67 -11.09
N GLN A 39 7.10 -7.66 -10.46
CA GLN A 39 8.09 -8.72 -10.71
C GLN A 39 8.64 -9.42 -9.46
N ASP A 40 8.66 -8.79 -8.28
CA ASP A 40 9.23 -9.42 -7.06
C ASP A 40 8.62 -8.93 -5.70
N SER A 41 7.51 -8.17 -5.69
CA SER A 41 6.89 -7.72 -4.42
C SER A 41 5.71 -8.60 -4.01
N LEU A 42 5.83 -9.25 -2.87
CA LEU A 42 4.82 -10.15 -2.27
C LEU A 42 3.44 -9.49 -2.12
N ILE A 43 3.38 -8.15 -1.96
CA ILE A 43 2.11 -7.46 -1.69
C ILE A 43 1.35 -7.16 -3.00
N ALA A 44 1.97 -6.95 -4.16
CA ALA A 44 1.19 -6.69 -5.40
C ALA A 44 0.71 -7.93 -6.09
N GLY A 45 1.54 -8.98 -6.10
CA GLY A 45 1.12 -10.27 -6.62
C GLY A 45 -0.04 -10.87 -5.82
N SER A 46 -0.18 -10.49 -4.54
CA SER A 46 -1.18 -11.07 -3.63
C SER A 46 -2.38 -10.16 -3.38
N ILE A 47 -2.17 -8.84 -3.16
CA ILE A 47 -3.22 -7.86 -2.87
C ILE A 47 -3.78 -7.20 -4.15
N ALA A 48 -2.93 -6.87 -5.14
CA ALA A 48 -3.43 -6.30 -6.40
C ALA A 48 -4.05 -7.37 -7.32
N ALA A 49 -3.58 -8.62 -7.25
CA ALA A 49 -4.22 -9.74 -7.93
C ALA A 49 -5.52 -10.23 -7.24
N SER A 50 -5.77 -9.88 -5.96
CA SER A 50 -7.01 -10.26 -5.27
C SER A 50 -8.22 -9.45 -5.74
N GLY A 51 -8.04 -8.38 -6.52
CA GLY A 51 -9.13 -7.65 -7.16
C GLY A 51 -9.91 -8.47 -8.20
N THR A 52 -9.41 -9.62 -8.68
CA THR A 52 -10.13 -10.47 -9.66
C THR A 52 -9.91 -11.99 -9.60
N GLY A 53 -9.30 -12.59 -8.55
CA GLY A 53 -9.44 -14.05 -8.38
C GLY A 53 -8.34 -14.87 -7.70
N SER A 54 -7.82 -14.44 -6.55
CA SER A 54 -7.20 -15.40 -5.62
C SER A 54 -7.53 -15.04 -4.17
N ASP A 55 -7.72 -16.07 -3.35
CA ASP A 55 -8.34 -16.13 -2.02
C ASP A 55 -7.63 -15.36 -0.88
N TYR A 56 -6.93 -14.26 -1.20
CA TYR A 56 -6.14 -13.48 -0.25
C TYR A 56 -6.97 -12.87 0.88
N ALA A 57 -8.19 -12.43 0.56
CA ALA A 57 -9.14 -11.85 1.50
C ALA A 57 -10.37 -12.74 1.74
N GLY A 58 -10.24 -14.05 1.52
CA GLY A 58 -11.32 -15.00 1.81
C GLY A 58 -12.56 -14.88 0.95
N GLY A 59 -12.40 -14.38 -0.28
CA GLY A 59 -13.51 -14.03 -1.16
C GLY A 59 -14.23 -12.72 -0.81
N SER A 60 -13.80 -11.99 0.23
CA SER A 60 -14.34 -10.67 0.58
C SER A 60 -13.44 -9.57 0.01
N SER A 61 -14.05 -8.48 -0.49
CA SER A 61 -13.30 -7.33 -1.00
C SER A 61 -12.46 -6.68 0.09
N ILE A 62 -11.26 -6.20 -0.28
CA ILE A 62 -10.47 -5.35 0.61
C ILE A 62 -11.28 -4.08 0.90
N ALA A 63 -11.28 -3.67 2.16
CA ALA A 63 -12.02 -2.50 2.63
C ALA A 63 -11.16 -1.73 3.64
N LEU A 64 -10.82 -0.49 3.31
CA LEU A 64 -9.85 0.34 4.01
C LEU A 64 -10.46 1.70 4.36
N LEU A 65 -10.01 2.30 5.45
CA LEU A 65 -10.38 3.66 5.84
C LEU A 65 -9.26 4.63 5.49
N SER A 66 -9.68 5.81 5.01
CA SER A 66 -8.82 6.87 4.50
C SER A 66 -7.97 7.54 5.59
N PRO A 67 -6.90 8.31 5.24
CA PRO A 67 -6.16 9.10 6.23
C PRO A 67 -7.05 10.14 6.92
N GLY A 68 -8.06 10.64 6.20
CA GLY A 68 -9.03 11.60 6.70
C GLY A 68 -9.91 11.03 7.79
N TYR A 69 -10.28 9.75 7.68
CA TYR A 69 -11.00 9.05 8.73
C TYR A 69 -10.12 8.95 9.99
N TRP A 70 -8.93 8.34 9.84
CA TRP A 70 -8.07 8.03 10.97
C TRP A 70 -7.63 9.25 11.77
N LYS A 71 -7.33 10.38 11.12
CA LYS A 71 -6.94 11.61 11.84
C LYS A 71 -8.07 12.25 12.63
N ASN A 72 -9.33 11.97 12.26
CA ASN A 72 -10.52 12.53 12.91
C ASN A 72 -11.16 11.55 13.93
N HIS A 73 -10.83 10.26 13.87
CA HIS A 73 -11.38 9.21 14.74
C HIS A 73 -10.29 8.57 15.60
N THR A 74 -9.54 9.40 16.32
CA THR A 74 -8.39 8.94 17.12
C THR A 74 -8.75 7.95 18.24
N GLN A 75 -9.99 8.00 18.72
CA GLN A 75 -10.55 7.08 19.71
C GLN A 75 -10.73 5.64 19.17
N GLU A 76 -10.67 5.45 17.85
CA GLU A 76 -10.96 4.17 17.19
C GLU A 76 -9.72 3.47 16.67
N TRP A 77 -8.53 4.00 16.97
CA TRP A 77 -7.26 3.40 16.56
C TRP A 77 -7.01 2.01 17.17
N GLY A 78 -7.82 1.63 18.16
CA GLY A 78 -7.86 0.30 18.72
C GLY A 78 -6.59 0.00 19.49
N VAL A 79 -5.77 -0.92 18.97
CA VAL A 79 -4.51 -1.35 19.61
C VAL A 79 -3.35 -0.39 19.35
N VAL A 80 -3.48 0.52 18.38
CA VAL A 80 -2.46 1.51 18.05
C VAL A 80 -2.68 2.76 18.91
N SER A 81 -1.70 3.12 19.72
CA SER A 81 -1.76 4.37 20.50
C SER A 81 -1.60 5.60 19.61
N ILE A 82 -2.32 6.69 19.92
CA ILE A 82 -2.14 8.00 19.27
C ILE A 82 -0.73 8.59 19.49
N THR A 83 -0.06 8.14 20.56
CA THR A 83 1.33 8.50 20.88
C THR A 83 2.35 7.57 20.25
N ALA A 84 1.91 6.50 19.56
CA ALA A 84 2.83 5.58 18.91
C ALA A 84 3.59 6.30 17.80
N SER A 85 4.91 6.08 17.77
CA SER A 85 5.78 6.72 16.78
C SER A 85 5.83 5.92 15.49
N TYR A 86 6.13 6.61 14.39
CA TYR A 86 6.45 5.95 13.14
C TYR A 86 7.59 4.95 13.31
N TYR A 87 8.61 5.35 14.08
CA TYR A 87 9.78 4.54 14.37
C TYR A 87 9.43 3.27 15.15
N SER A 88 8.49 3.32 16.11
CA SER A 88 8.13 2.13 16.91
C SER A 88 7.52 0.99 16.09
N TYR A 89 7.02 1.27 14.88
CA TYR A 89 6.51 0.24 13.96
C TYR A 89 7.50 -0.11 12.85
N THR A 90 8.20 0.87 12.29
CA THR A 90 9.07 0.68 11.12
C THR A 90 10.54 0.42 11.48
N ASN A 91 10.95 0.66 12.72
CA ASN A 91 12.35 0.73 13.16
C ASN A 91 13.22 1.69 12.32
N SER A 92 12.58 2.65 11.64
CA SER A 92 13.21 3.56 10.70
C SER A 92 12.67 4.97 10.86
N LYS A 93 13.49 5.97 10.54
CA LYS A 93 13.05 7.37 10.54
C LYS A 93 12.08 7.59 9.37
N PRO A 94 11.04 8.41 9.52
CA PRO A 94 10.15 8.72 8.42
C PRO A 94 10.89 9.43 7.27
N PHE A 95 10.39 9.28 6.05
CA PHE A 95 11.02 9.85 4.85
C PHE A 95 10.97 11.38 4.85
N GLY A 96 12.13 12.03 4.68
CA GLY A 96 12.28 13.49 4.56
C GLY A 96 11.83 14.05 3.21
N TYR A 97 12.22 15.29 2.86
CA TYR A 97 11.81 15.96 1.62
C TYR A 97 13.02 16.25 0.71
N GLY A 98 12.80 16.36 -0.61
CA GLY A 98 13.78 16.93 -1.58
C GLY A 98 14.62 15.91 -2.38
N ILE A 99 15.51 16.44 -3.23
CA ILE A 99 16.24 15.72 -4.31
C ILE A 99 17.40 14.83 -3.86
N SER A 100 17.81 14.84 -2.59
CA SER A 100 18.66 13.83 -1.95
C SER A 100 18.95 14.26 -0.51
N GLY A 101 18.57 13.45 0.47
CA GLY A 101 19.07 13.58 1.85
C GLY A 101 18.54 14.73 2.72
N SER A 102 17.52 15.49 2.31
CA SER A 102 17.03 16.60 3.14
C SER A 102 16.09 16.13 4.26
N LEU A 103 16.55 16.38 5.50
CA LEU A 103 15.86 16.09 6.74
C LEU A 103 14.54 16.88 6.87
N MET A 104 13.60 16.34 7.65
CA MET A 104 12.32 16.99 7.92
C MET A 104 12.50 18.33 8.65
N LYS A 105 11.53 19.23 8.48
CA LYS A 105 11.51 20.54 9.16
C LYS A 105 10.29 20.71 10.06
N ASP A 106 10.49 21.37 11.20
CA ASP A 106 9.41 21.75 12.11
C ASP A 106 8.57 22.90 11.52
N SER A 107 7.57 23.36 12.26
CA SER A 107 6.69 24.46 11.85
C SER A 107 7.42 25.79 11.65
N ASP A 108 8.53 25.99 12.36
CA ASP A 108 9.34 27.21 12.28
C ASP A 108 10.30 27.17 11.07
N GLY A 109 10.63 25.95 10.63
CA GLY A 109 11.51 25.65 9.52
C GLY A 109 12.89 25.15 9.95
N ASN A 110 13.07 24.84 11.23
CA ASN A 110 14.29 24.20 11.72
C ASN A 110 14.29 22.73 11.35
N VAL A 111 15.47 22.20 11.08
CA VAL A 111 15.64 20.78 10.80
C VAL A 111 15.40 19.98 12.08
N LEU A 112 14.58 18.91 11.99
CA LEU A 112 14.36 18.01 13.11
C LEU A 112 15.63 17.23 13.43
N SER A 113 15.90 17.04 14.73
CA SER A 113 16.94 16.11 15.18
C SER A 113 16.54 14.66 14.88
N ASP A 114 17.52 13.75 14.93
CA ASP A 114 17.26 12.32 14.81
C ASP A 114 16.29 11.81 15.87
N THR A 115 16.43 12.30 17.11
CA THR A 115 15.52 11.98 18.21
C THR A 115 14.11 12.48 17.93
N ASP A 116 13.95 13.70 17.41
CA ASP A 116 12.62 14.25 17.10
C ASP A 116 11.95 13.48 15.98
N MET A 117 12.70 13.07 14.95
CA MET A 117 12.18 12.25 13.86
C MET A 117 11.74 10.86 14.35
N GLN A 118 12.48 10.25 15.29
CA GLN A 118 12.09 8.97 15.90
C GLN A 118 10.82 9.10 16.77
N ASN A 119 10.61 10.27 17.37
CA ASN A 119 9.45 10.57 18.20
C ASN A 119 8.24 11.10 17.42
N LEU A 120 8.34 11.27 16.09
CA LEU A 120 7.19 11.66 15.27
C LEU A 120 6.10 10.59 15.35
N THR A 121 4.94 10.98 15.87
CA THR A 121 3.77 10.11 16.01
C THR A 121 3.08 9.88 14.69
N LEU A 122 2.41 8.73 14.55
CA LEU A 122 1.54 8.46 13.40
C LEU A 122 0.48 9.56 13.26
N LEU A 123 -0.05 10.07 14.38
CA LEU A 123 -1.06 11.13 14.37
C LEU A 123 -0.51 12.42 13.80
N LYS A 124 0.70 12.81 14.21
CA LYS A 124 1.35 14.03 13.73
C LYS A 124 1.66 13.95 12.24
N ILE A 125 2.01 12.77 11.73
CA ILE A 125 2.16 12.51 10.29
C ILE A 125 0.82 12.71 9.56
N LEU A 126 -0.24 12.05 10.01
CA LEU A 126 -1.58 12.13 9.38
C LEU A 126 -2.20 13.53 9.41
N GLN A 127 -1.97 14.30 10.49
CA GLN A 127 -2.50 15.66 10.64
C GLN A 127 -1.75 16.70 9.82
N ASN A 128 -0.51 16.41 9.41
CA ASN A 128 0.33 17.35 8.68
C ASN A 128 0.72 16.83 7.29
N PRO A 129 -0.26 16.59 6.40
CA PRO A 129 -0.02 16.11 5.06
C PRO A 129 0.65 17.18 4.18
N GLY A 130 1.25 16.75 3.07
CA GLY A 130 1.81 17.62 2.04
C GLY A 130 3.33 17.78 2.10
N GLY A 131 3.84 18.75 1.33
CA GLY A 131 5.28 19.08 1.21
C GLY A 131 5.90 18.78 -0.17
N GLY A 132 5.15 18.17 -1.09
CA GLY A 132 5.47 18.07 -2.53
C GLY A 132 6.78 17.33 -2.88
N ASN A 133 7.05 17.20 -4.18
CA ASN A 133 8.28 16.61 -4.74
C ASN A 133 9.54 17.51 -4.53
N GLY A 134 9.60 18.25 -3.41
CA GLY A 134 10.68 19.20 -3.11
C GLY A 134 10.40 20.67 -3.45
N GLU A 135 9.24 21.01 -4.04
CA GLU A 135 8.92 22.37 -4.50
C GLU A 135 7.89 23.12 -3.63
N GLY A 136 7.32 22.49 -2.58
CA GLY A 136 6.31 23.07 -1.70
C GLY A 136 6.85 23.60 -0.37
N ASN A 137 6.01 24.29 0.40
CA ASN A 137 6.34 24.62 1.80
C ASN A 137 6.37 23.33 2.64
N ILE A 138 7.58 22.89 3.00
CA ILE A 138 7.83 21.68 3.78
C ILE A 138 7.79 21.90 5.31
N LYS A 139 7.61 23.14 5.77
CA LYS A 139 7.60 23.45 7.21
C LYS A 139 6.43 22.76 7.91
N GLY A 140 6.75 22.00 8.95
CA GLY A 140 5.78 21.27 9.75
C GLY A 140 5.02 20.21 8.95
N LYS A 141 5.53 19.81 7.78
CA LYS A 141 4.96 18.73 6.97
C LYS A 141 5.75 17.46 7.21
N PHE A 142 5.07 16.33 7.40
CA PHE A 142 5.71 15.07 7.80
C PHE A 142 5.30 13.88 6.91
N ALA A 143 4.53 14.13 5.86
CA ALA A 143 4.06 13.09 4.94
C ALA A 143 5.16 12.50 4.05
N GLY A 144 6.30 13.19 3.91
CA GLY A 144 7.39 12.77 3.03
C GLY A 144 7.07 12.88 1.54
N PRO A 145 7.92 12.34 0.66
CA PRO A 145 7.76 12.43 -0.79
C PRO A 145 6.50 11.67 -1.23
N GLY A 146 5.67 12.29 -2.06
CA GLY A 146 4.40 11.70 -2.49
C GLY A 146 3.41 11.39 -1.36
N ASN A 147 3.62 11.85 -0.12
CA ASN A 147 2.88 11.45 1.09
C ASN A 147 3.11 10.01 1.57
N ILE A 148 4.23 9.37 1.20
CA ILE A 148 4.54 7.98 1.58
C ILE A 148 4.40 7.68 3.09
N ASN A 149 4.79 8.60 3.97
CA ASN A 149 4.69 8.38 5.41
C ASN A 149 3.22 8.32 5.87
N CYS A 150 2.35 9.13 5.26
CA CYS A 150 0.91 9.11 5.54
C CYS A 150 0.30 7.77 5.12
N TYR A 151 0.63 7.30 3.91
CA TYR A 151 0.09 6.03 3.42
C TYR A 151 0.61 4.84 4.23
N ILE A 152 1.87 4.86 4.68
CA ILE A 152 2.38 3.83 5.59
C ILE A 152 1.64 3.87 6.93
N ALA A 153 1.42 5.06 7.51
CA ALA A 153 0.67 5.20 8.76
C ALA A 153 -0.77 4.68 8.64
N GLU A 154 -1.42 4.95 7.51
CA GLU A 154 -2.76 4.47 7.20
C GLU A 154 -2.82 2.95 7.02
N MET A 155 -1.85 2.37 6.30
CA MET A 155 -1.77 0.91 6.14
C MET A 155 -1.60 0.22 7.50
N ILE A 156 -0.80 0.80 8.41
CA ILE A 156 -0.65 0.31 9.79
C ILE A 156 -2.00 0.32 10.53
N LEU A 157 -2.75 1.43 10.46
CA LEU A 157 -4.03 1.56 11.17
C LEU A 157 -5.11 0.63 10.60
N ASN A 158 -5.17 0.48 9.28
CA ASN A 158 -6.06 -0.48 8.62
C ASN A 158 -5.70 -1.92 9.00
N ALA A 159 -4.41 -2.27 9.04
CA ALA A 159 -3.97 -3.63 9.41
C ALA A 159 -4.28 -3.93 10.87
N ALA A 160 -4.09 -2.95 11.75
CA ALA A 160 -4.34 -3.09 13.18
C ALA A 160 -5.83 -3.22 13.54
N ASN A 161 -6.71 -2.77 12.65
CA ASN A 161 -8.15 -2.77 12.86
C ASN A 161 -8.89 -3.70 11.88
N HIS A 162 -8.19 -4.59 11.18
CA HIS A 162 -8.78 -5.65 10.40
C HIS A 162 -9.84 -6.42 11.21
N GLY A 163 -11.01 -6.63 10.61
CA GLY A 163 -12.15 -7.33 11.21
C GLY A 163 -12.98 -6.53 12.18
N LYS A 164 -12.67 -5.24 12.37
CA LYS A 164 -13.53 -4.33 13.12
C LYS A 164 -14.50 -3.61 12.20
N THR A 165 -15.70 -3.40 12.71
CA THR A 165 -16.66 -2.46 12.13
C THR A 165 -16.56 -1.14 12.87
N LEU A 166 -16.14 -0.09 12.17
CA LEU A 166 -16.07 1.28 12.68
C LEU A 166 -17.05 2.15 11.88
N ASP A 167 -17.92 2.90 12.54
CA ASP A 167 -18.98 3.70 11.89
C ASP A 167 -19.80 2.96 10.81
N GLY A 168 -20.04 1.66 11.03
CA GLY A 168 -20.78 0.81 10.08
C GLY A 168 -19.95 0.28 8.90
N GLN A 169 -18.68 0.64 8.81
CA GLN A 169 -17.74 0.18 7.80
C GLN A 169 -16.85 -0.95 8.35
N LEU A 170 -16.93 -2.13 7.71
CA LEU A 170 -16.04 -3.25 8.04
C LEU A 170 -14.67 -3.02 7.42
N ILE A 171 -13.62 -3.01 8.23
CA ILE A 171 -12.25 -3.00 7.73
C ILE A 171 -11.87 -4.44 7.37
N ASN A 172 -11.54 -4.67 6.10
CA ASN A 172 -11.05 -5.95 5.61
C ASN A 172 -9.65 -5.80 5.03
N PHE A 173 -8.63 -5.93 5.89
CA PHE A 173 -7.23 -5.94 5.49
C PHE A 173 -6.38 -7.05 6.13
N PRO A 174 -6.51 -8.32 5.67
CA PRO A 174 -5.91 -9.50 6.31
C PRO A 174 -4.42 -9.67 5.97
N VAL A 175 -3.58 -8.69 6.33
CA VAL A 175 -2.13 -8.73 6.06
C VAL A 175 -1.33 -9.49 7.11
N LEU A 176 -1.90 -9.77 8.28
CA LEU A 176 -1.20 -10.41 9.39
C LEU A 176 -1.47 -11.93 9.46
N TYR A 177 -0.51 -12.72 9.92
CA TYR A 177 -0.65 -14.19 10.04
C TYR A 177 -1.82 -14.62 10.93
N ASP A 178 -2.14 -13.81 11.93
CA ASP A 178 -3.22 -14.00 12.89
C ASP A 178 -4.49 -13.24 12.51
N SER A 179 -4.56 -12.67 11.28
CA SER A 179 -5.77 -12.02 10.79
C SER A 179 -6.93 -13.02 10.78
N ALA A 180 -7.95 -12.72 11.57
CA ALA A 180 -9.15 -13.55 11.63
C ALA A 180 -9.85 -13.57 10.27
N ASN A 181 -10.54 -14.66 9.94
CA ASN A 181 -11.37 -14.68 8.74
C ASN A 181 -12.55 -13.71 8.92
N VAL A 182 -12.58 -12.64 8.12
CA VAL A 182 -13.70 -11.69 8.08
C VAL A 182 -14.58 -12.10 6.90
N GLY A 183 -15.50 -13.02 7.18
CA GLY A 183 -16.32 -13.63 6.13
C GLY A 183 -17.77 -13.17 6.18
N LEU A 184 -18.25 -12.62 5.06
CA LEU A 184 -19.63 -12.88 4.66
C LEU A 184 -19.70 -14.31 4.11
N GLY A 185 -19.93 -15.29 5.00
CA GLY A 185 -20.62 -16.54 4.64
C GLY A 185 -19.86 -17.70 3.98
N SER A 186 -18.53 -17.79 4.01
CA SER A 186 -17.85 -19.03 3.55
C SER A 186 -17.38 -19.91 4.71
N ASN A 187 -17.94 -21.12 4.78
CA ASN A 187 -17.56 -22.22 5.68
C ASN A 187 -16.21 -22.88 5.31
N SER A 188 -15.30 -22.18 4.64
CA SER A 188 -13.96 -22.70 4.40
C SER A 188 -13.10 -22.45 5.65
N GLY A 189 -12.97 -23.48 6.49
CA GLY A 189 -12.11 -23.50 7.69
C GLY A 189 -10.61 -23.36 7.43
N THR A 190 -10.20 -22.73 6.33
CA THR A 190 -8.84 -22.31 6.05
C THR A 190 -8.62 -20.92 6.64
N PRO A 191 -7.80 -20.77 7.70
CA PRO A 191 -7.40 -19.45 8.17
C PRO A 191 -6.67 -18.70 7.05
N HIS A 192 -7.02 -17.43 6.82
CA HIS A 192 -6.23 -16.56 5.97
C HIS A 192 -4.84 -16.47 6.56
N ARG A 193 -3.84 -16.82 5.75
CA ARG A 193 -2.46 -16.57 6.10
C ARG A 193 -2.13 -15.22 5.50
N GLY A 194 -2.25 -14.16 6.30
CA GLY A 194 -1.61 -12.91 5.94
C GLY A 194 -0.12 -13.13 5.64
N LEU A 195 0.58 -12.09 5.21
CA LEU A 195 1.98 -12.22 4.79
C LEU A 195 2.97 -11.87 5.90
N PHE A 196 2.50 -11.20 6.96
CA PHE A 196 3.36 -10.63 7.99
C PHE A 196 3.06 -11.21 9.37
N PRO A 197 4.09 -11.58 10.15
CA PRO A 197 3.91 -12.11 11.51
C PRO A 197 3.48 -11.05 12.53
N SER A 198 3.58 -9.75 12.21
CA SER A 198 3.20 -8.66 13.10
C SER A 198 3.03 -7.34 12.34
N LEU A 199 2.37 -6.36 12.98
CA LEU A 199 2.27 -4.99 12.47
C LEU A 199 3.64 -4.36 12.20
N ASN A 200 4.62 -4.61 13.08
CA ASN A 200 5.99 -4.14 12.90
C ASN A 200 6.65 -4.73 11.66
N ALA A 201 6.49 -6.05 11.42
CA ALA A 201 7.05 -6.70 10.25
C ALA A 201 6.44 -6.13 8.96
N PHE A 202 5.13 -5.89 8.95
CA PHE A 202 4.43 -5.26 7.85
C PHE A 202 4.87 -3.80 7.61
N ALA A 203 4.89 -2.98 8.66
CA ALA A 203 5.29 -1.58 8.59
C ALA A 203 6.75 -1.42 8.12
N ASN A 204 7.66 -2.23 8.67
CA ASN A 204 9.07 -2.24 8.28
C ASN A 204 9.24 -2.70 6.82
N TYR A 205 8.46 -3.69 6.37
CA TYR A 205 8.44 -4.08 4.96
C TYR A 205 8.03 -2.92 4.05
N LEU A 206 6.96 -2.20 4.40
CA LEU A 206 6.52 -1.05 3.60
C LEU A 206 7.58 0.05 3.55
N HIS A 207 8.18 0.38 4.69
CA HIS A 207 9.25 1.37 4.75
C HIS A 207 10.45 0.93 3.91
N THR A 208 10.99 -0.26 4.15
CA THR A 208 12.15 -0.78 3.42
C THR A 208 11.88 -0.85 1.91
N SER A 209 10.65 -1.21 1.53
CA SER A 209 10.22 -1.25 0.13
C SER A 209 10.11 0.14 -0.50
N ALA A 210 9.98 1.22 0.26
CA ALA A 210 9.88 2.57 -0.28
C ALA A 210 11.24 3.22 -0.55
N ILE A 211 12.33 2.72 0.06
CA ILE A 211 13.66 3.34 -0.01
C ILE A 211 14.12 3.48 -1.47
N GLY A 212 14.43 4.72 -1.87
CA GLY A 212 14.91 5.07 -3.21
C GLY A 212 13.83 5.11 -4.29
N LYS A 213 12.57 4.88 -3.94
CA LYS A 213 11.40 4.90 -4.83
C LYS A 213 10.15 5.40 -4.12
N GLU A 214 10.33 6.32 -3.18
CA GLU A 214 9.32 6.78 -2.22
C GLU A 214 8.08 7.31 -2.94
N THR A 215 8.26 8.20 -3.93
CA THR A 215 7.15 8.76 -4.71
C THR A 215 6.42 7.70 -5.54
N ALA A 216 7.15 6.73 -6.11
CA ALA A 216 6.52 5.66 -6.89
C ALA A 216 5.68 4.73 -6.01
N MET A 217 6.22 4.35 -4.85
CA MET A 217 5.48 3.55 -3.88
C MET A 217 4.31 4.32 -3.28
N ALA A 218 4.44 5.63 -3.08
CA ALA A 218 3.34 6.45 -2.59
C ALA A 218 2.14 6.44 -3.55
N LEU A 219 2.39 6.56 -4.86
CA LEU A 219 1.34 6.47 -5.89
C LEU A 219 0.63 5.11 -5.90
N GLU A 220 1.37 4.02 -5.67
CA GLU A 220 0.79 2.68 -5.63
C GLU A 220 -0.05 2.45 -4.38
N LEU A 221 0.43 2.91 -3.22
CA LEU A 221 -0.35 2.86 -1.99
C LEU A 221 -1.59 3.75 -2.08
N GLU A 222 -1.46 4.95 -2.64
CA GLU A 222 -2.59 5.84 -2.90
C GLU A 222 -3.65 5.17 -3.79
N ALA A 223 -3.23 4.51 -4.88
CA ALA A 223 -4.14 3.80 -5.77
C ALA A 223 -4.84 2.62 -5.06
N LEU A 224 -4.10 1.86 -4.23
CA LEU A 224 -4.67 0.77 -3.44
C LEU A 224 -5.70 1.29 -2.43
N LEU A 225 -5.37 2.35 -1.70
CA LEU A 225 -6.23 2.94 -0.69
C LEU A 225 -7.49 3.52 -1.32
N ASN A 226 -7.34 4.42 -2.30
CA ASN A 226 -8.47 5.04 -3.00
C ASN A 226 -9.34 4.03 -3.76
N GLY A 227 -8.76 2.92 -4.24
CA GLY A 227 -9.48 1.85 -4.91
C GLY A 227 -10.26 0.94 -3.97
N ASN A 228 -10.03 1.00 -2.66
CA ASN A 228 -10.62 0.09 -1.67
C ASN A 228 -11.17 0.83 -0.44
N HIS A 229 -11.52 2.11 -0.55
CA HIS A 229 -12.19 2.82 0.54
C HIS A 229 -13.55 2.17 0.85
N ALA A 230 -13.78 1.86 2.13
CA ALA A 230 -15.05 1.36 2.65
C ALA A 230 -16.13 2.46 2.69
#